data_AF-A0A132E5E9-F1
#
_entry.id   AF-A0A132E5E9-F1
#
_cell.length_a   1.000
_cell.length_b   1.000
_cell.length_c   1.000
_cell.angle_alpha   90.00
_cell.angle_beta   90.00
_cell.angle_gamma   90.00
#
_symmetry.space_group_name_H-M   'P 1'
#
loop_
_entity.id
_entity.type
_entity.pdbx_description
1 polymer ?
#
loop_
_entity_poly.entity_id
_entity_poly.type
_entity_poly.pdbx_seq_one_letter_code
_entity_poly.pdbx_strand_id
1 'polypeptide(L)' 'MDRNRIEGKRKQVKGSVKEALGKVTGDRRTEAEGVAEQEAGRLQEKAGEAADAARRNTERH' A
#
# COMPACT_ATOMS: atom_id res chain seq x y z
N MET A 1 11.97 14.47 0.76
CA MET A 1 11.93 13.01 1.02
C MET A 1 10.70 12.75 1.89
N ASP A 2 9.56 12.61 1.24
CA ASP A 2 8.24 12.70 1.86
C ASP A 2 7.91 11.42 2.65
N ARG A 3 7.46 11.57 3.91
CA ARG A 3 7.12 10.45 4.81
C ARG A 3 6.06 9.52 4.22
N ASN A 4 5.14 10.08 3.42
CA ASN A 4 4.10 9.32 2.72
C ASN A 4 4.67 8.22 1.81
N ARG A 5 5.80 8.48 1.14
CA ARG A 5 6.42 7.51 0.23
C ARG A 5 7.11 6.37 0.98
N ILE A 6 7.57 6.63 2.21
CA ILE A 6 8.18 5.62 3.09
C ILE A 6 7.10 4.73 3.71
N GLU A 7 5.97 5.30 4.14
CA GLU A 7 4.84 4.52 4.68
C GLU A 7 4.22 3.58 3.64
N GLY A 8 4.00 4.04 2.41
CA GLY A 8 3.48 3.20 1.34
C GLY A 8 4.39 2.00 1.05
N LYS A 9 5.70 2.23 0.97
CA LYS A 9 6.70 1.16 0.81
C LYS A 9 6.72 0.19 1.99
N ARG A 10 6.60 0.68 3.23
CA ARG A 10 6.55 -0.18 4.42
C ARG A 10 5.34 -1.09 4.43
N LYS A 11 4.15 -0.59 4.07
CA LYS A 11 2.93 -1.41 3.94
C LYS A 11 3.09 -2.48 2.85
N GLN A 12 3.63 -2.13 1.68
CA GLN A 12 3.88 -3.12 0.63
C GLN A 12 4.84 -4.23 1.09
N VAL A 13 5.96 -3.87 1.71
CA VAL A 13 6.93 -4.83 2.23
C VAL A 13 6.29 -5.73 3.29
N LYS A 14 5.52 -5.15 4.22
CA LYS A 14 4.82 -5.90 5.27
C LYS A 14 3.78 -6.88 4.70
N GLY A 15 3.01 -6.46 3.69
CA GLY A 15 2.05 -7.32 2.99
C GLY A 15 2.74 -8.50 2.29
N SER A 16 3.83 -8.23 1.55
CA SER A 16 4.63 -9.29 0.91
C SER A 16 5.22 -10.27 1.91
N VAL A 17 5.69 -9.77 3.06
CA VAL A 17 6.24 -10.62 4.12
C VAL A 17 5.16 -11.50 4.74
N LYS A 18 3.97 -10.95 5.04
CA LYS A 18 2.81 -11.74 5.51
C LYS A 18 2.39 -12.79 4.50
N GLU A 19 2.30 -12.45 3.21
CA GLU A 19 1.94 -13.40 2.16
C GLU A 19 2.93 -14.56 2.08
N ALA A 20 4.24 -14.23 2.05
CA ALA A 20 5.29 -15.24 2.01
C ALA A 20 5.30 -16.10 3.28
N LEU A 21 5.15 -15.49 4.46
CA LEU A 21 5.05 -16.22 5.72
C LEU A 21 3.86 -17.17 5.73
N GLY A 22 2.67 -16.70 5.33
CA GLY A 22 1.45 -17.51 5.27
C GLY A 22 1.59 -18.70 4.33
N LYS A 23 2.21 -18.51 3.16
CA LYS A 23 2.53 -19.61 2.22
C LYS A 23 3.49 -20.63 2.82
N VAL A 24 4.53 -20.17 3.52
CA VAL A 24 5.56 -21.04 4.11
C VAL A 24 5.03 -21.80 5.32
N THR A 25 4.22 -21.16 6.18
CA THR A 25 3.64 -21.79 7.37
C THR A 25 2.34 -22.54 7.09
N GLY A 26 1.77 -22.38 5.89
CA GLY A 26 0.45 -22.93 5.53
C GLY A 26 -0.73 -22.16 6.13
N ASP A 27 -0.50 -20.97 6.68
CA ASP A 27 -1.53 -20.12 7.27
C ASP A 27 -2.22 -19.26 6.21
N ARG A 28 -3.39 -19.75 5.75
CA ARG A 28 -4.25 -19.05 4.78
C ARG A 28 -4.77 -17.70 5.27
N ARG A 29 -4.91 -17.49 6.58
CA ARG A 29 -5.36 -16.19 7.12
C ARG A 29 -4.25 -15.16 6.94
N THR A 30 -3.02 -15.52 7.28
CA THR A 30 -1.85 -14.65 7.14
C THR A 30 -1.59 -14.31 5.67
N GLU A 31 -1.76 -15.30 4.77
CA GLU A 31 -1.68 -15.08 3.32
C GLU A 31 -2.74 -14.08 2.83
N ALA A 32 -4.01 -14.32 3.17
CA ALA A 32 -5.12 -13.45 2.78
C ALA A 32 -4.99 -12.02 3.35
N GLU A 33 -4.53 -11.88 4.59
CA GLU A 33 -4.21 -10.58 5.19
C GLU A 33 -3.11 -9.85 4.41
N GLY A 34 -2.06 -10.56 3.98
CA GLY A 34 -0.97 -10.00 3.20
C GLY A 34 -1.43 -9.44 1.86
N VAL A 35 -2.25 -10.21 1.14
CA VAL A 35 -2.86 -9.80 -0.14
C VAL A 35 -3.79 -8.60 0.06
N ALA A 36 -4.65 -8.63 1.09
CA ALA A 36 -5.56 -7.54 1.40
C ALA A 36 -4.82 -6.24 1.78
N GLU A 37 -3.73 -6.33 2.57
CA GLU A 37 -2.88 -5.16 2.90
C GLU A 37 -2.20 -4.57 1.66
N GLN A 38 -1.75 -5.40 0.71
CA GLN A 38 -1.19 -4.92 -0.56
C GLN A 38 -2.23 -4.21 -1.43
N GLU A 39 -3.41 -4.81 -1.60
CA GLU A 39 -4.52 -4.24 -2.37
C GLU A 39 -4.96 -2.89 -1.79
N ALA A 40 -5.18 -2.84 -0.47
CA ALA A 40 -5.53 -1.61 0.23
C ALA A 40 -4.44 -0.54 0.10
N GLY A 41 -3.16 -0.94 0.16
CA GLY A 41 -2.03 -0.04 -0.05
C GLY A 41 -2.01 0.56 -1.46
N ARG A 42 -2.27 -0.23 -2.50
CA ARG A 42 -2.36 0.24 -3.89
C ARG A 42 -3.54 1.19 -4.11
N LEU A 43 -4.69 0.88 -3.52
CA LEU A 43 -5.87 1.74 -3.55
C LEU A 43 -5.58 3.09 -2.88
N GLN A 44 -4.94 3.08 -1.72
CA GLN A 44 -4.55 4.29 -1.00
C GLN A 44 -3.53 5.12 -1.78
N GLU A 45 -2.57 4.47 -2.46
CA GLU A 45 -1.58 5.14 -3.32
C GLU A 45 -2.28 5.83 -4.50
N LYS A 46 -3.16 5.14 -5.23
CA LYS A 46 -3.95 5.71 -6.34
C LYS A 46 -4.83 6.87 -5.89
N ALA A 47 -5.50 6.72 -4.75
CA ALA A 47 -6.35 7.77 -4.19
C ALA A 47 -5.52 9.01 -3.79
N GLY A 48 -4.34 8.80 -3.20
CA GLY A 48 -3.39 9.86 -2.89
C GLY A 48 -2.88 10.57 -4.15
N GLU A 49 -2.53 9.81 -5.19
CA GLU A 49 -2.05 10.34 -6.46
C GLU A 49 -3.11 11.20 -7.18
N ALA A 50 -4.37 10.74 -7.16
CA ALA A 50 -5.50 11.49 -7.69
C ALA A 50 -5.77 12.78 -6.90
N ALA A 51 -5.71 12.71 -5.57
CA ALA A 51 -5.86 13.88 -4.70
C ALA A 51 -4.72 14.90 -4.91
N ASP A 52 -3.48 14.42 -5.05
CA ASP A 52 -2.32 15.26 -5.33
C ASP A 52 -2.37 15.88 -6.73
N ALA A 53 -2.89 15.15 -7.73
CA ALA A 53 -3.12 15.68 -9.08
C ALA A 53 -4.18 16.79 -9.05
N ALA A 54 -5.27 16.60 -8.31
CA ALA A 54 -6.30 17.63 -8.12
C ALA A 54 -5.74 18.87 -7.41
N ARG A 55 -5.00 18.70 -6.31
CA ARG A 55 -4.34 19.82 -5.60
C ARG A 55 -3.39 20.60 -6.49
N ARG A 56 -2.52 19.91 -7.24
CA ARG A 56 -1.59 20.56 -8.18
C ARG A 56 -2.29 21.36 -9.27
N ASN A 57 -3.50 20.98 -9.67
CA ASN A 57 -4.27 21.71 -10.66
C ASN A 57 -4.92 22.96 -10.06
N THR A 58 -5.34 22.91 -8.79
CA THR A 58 -5.92 24.06 -8.07
C THR A 58 -4.87 25.10 -7.67
N GLU A 59 -3.64 24.70 -7.32
CA GLU A 59 -2.56 25.62 -6.93
C GLU A 59 -1.93 26.38 -8.12
N ARG A 60 -2.31 26.07 -9.37
CA ARG A 60 -1.81 26.75 -10.58
C ARG A 60 -2.68 27.92 -11.06
N HIS A 61 -3.69 28.33 -10.30
CA HIS A 61 -4.55 29.49 -10.60
C HIS A 61 -4.36 30.64 -9.61
#